data_AF-A0A973FX90-F1
#
_entry.id   AF-A0A973FX90-F1
#
_cell.length_a   1.000
_cell.length_b   1.000
_cell.length_c   1.000
_cell.angle_alpha   90.00
_cell.angle_beta   90.00
_cell.angle_gamma   90.00
#
_symmetry.space_group_name_H-M   'P 1'
#
loop_
_entity.id
_entity.type
_entity.pdbx_description
1 polymer ?
#
loop_
_entity_poly.entity_id
_entity_poly.type
_entity_poly.pdbx_seq_one_letter_code
_entity_poly.pdbx_strand_id
1 'polypeptide(L)'
;GIQNSLSKVKRPGTQESLIDEKKLASIVSLTDFLSRVVTQRMQKAAIRDLLNHEEAIINITDALKDYATLNYRSWLKDEKREIIVLRKSLKDTAKTEPLASNYLDTLLLTEEKQIEARDKLVDTFVNAVDKLQKSHSELLKNFNTIDAKDLVTHLIDYKNEVSKLRKQMSEAF
;
A
#
# COMPACT_ATOMS: atom_id res chain seq x y z
N GLY A 1 -6.61 -13.14 1.33
CA GLY A 1 -5.40 -12.89 2.15
C GLY A 1 -4.51 -11.87 1.46
N ILE A 2 -3.38 -11.48 2.07
CA ILE A 2 -2.40 -10.55 1.48
C ILE A 2 -1.97 -11.02 0.08
N GLN A 3 -1.77 -12.33 -0.08
CA GLN A 3 -1.49 -12.95 -1.38
C GLN A 3 -2.51 -12.56 -2.47
N ASN A 4 -3.80 -12.71 -2.20
CA ASN A 4 -4.84 -12.39 -3.18
C ASN A 4 -5.02 -10.89 -3.44
N SER A 5 -4.61 -10.02 -2.51
CA SER A 5 -4.63 -8.57 -2.73
C SER A 5 -3.43 -8.14 -3.57
N LEU A 6 -2.25 -8.67 -3.25
CA LEU A 6 -1.01 -8.38 -3.98
C LEU A 6 -0.96 -8.99 -5.38
N SER A 7 -1.54 -10.17 -5.59
CA SER A 7 -1.58 -10.81 -6.91
C SER A 7 -2.48 -10.09 -7.91
N LYS A 8 -3.46 -9.31 -7.40
CA LYS A 8 -4.36 -8.48 -8.21
C LYS A 8 -3.71 -7.19 -8.69
N VAL A 9 -2.61 -6.76 -8.06
CA VAL A 9 -1.86 -5.58 -8.52
C VAL A 9 -1.08 -5.97 -9.76
N LYS A 10 -1.44 -5.37 -10.90
CA LYS A 10 -0.83 -5.67 -12.20
C LYS A 10 0.24 -4.67 -12.55
N ARG A 11 1.24 -5.11 -13.33
CA ARG A 11 2.20 -4.22 -13.95
C ARG A 11 1.48 -3.26 -14.92
N PRO A 12 1.89 -1.98 -14.96
CA PRO A 12 1.27 -0.98 -15.83
C PRO A 12 1.30 -1.42 -17.29
N GLY A 13 0.16 -1.33 -17.98
CA GLY A 13 0.05 -1.67 -19.40
C GLY A 13 0.15 -3.16 -19.73
N THR A 14 0.14 -4.05 -18.73
CA THR A 14 0.22 -5.51 -18.96
C THR A 14 -0.80 -6.29 -18.12
N GLN A 15 -1.00 -7.56 -18.47
CA GLN A 15 -1.80 -8.49 -17.68
C GLN A 15 -0.99 -9.18 -16.56
N GLU A 16 0.33 -8.95 -16.51
CA GLU A 16 1.25 -9.60 -15.57
C GLU A 16 1.10 -9.05 -14.15
N SER A 17 1.19 -9.91 -13.14
CA SER A 17 1.25 -9.46 -11.75
C SER A 17 2.51 -8.63 -11.50
N LEU A 18 2.35 -7.54 -10.75
CA LEU A 18 3.43 -6.65 -10.34
C LEU A 18 4.51 -7.39 -9.55
N ILE A 19 4.11 -8.42 -8.82
CA ILE A 19 4.94 -9.17 -7.91
C ILE A 19 4.95 -10.65 -8.33
N ASP A 20 6.15 -11.23 -8.37
CA ASP A 20 6.38 -12.66 -8.59
C ASP A 20 5.68 -13.51 -7.52
N GLU A 21 4.88 -14.50 -7.93
CA GLU A 21 4.13 -15.39 -7.04
C GLU A 21 5.00 -16.10 -5.99
N LYS A 22 6.23 -16.47 -6.33
CA LYS A 22 7.16 -17.13 -5.39
C LYS A 22 7.60 -16.16 -4.30
N LYS A 23 7.93 -14.91 -4.67
CA LYS A 23 8.29 -13.87 -3.68
C LYS A 23 7.09 -13.53 -2.79
N LEU A 24 5.90 -13.52 -3.37
CA LEU A 24 4.64 -13.25 -2.70
C LEU A 24 4.27 -14.36 -1.69
N ALA A 25 4.48 -15.62 -2.06
CA ALA A 25 4.32 -16.78 -1.19
C ALA A 25 5.29 -16.73 0.01
N SER A 26 6.55 -16.32 -0.21
CA SER A 26 7.55 -16.15 0.86
C SER A 26 7.12 -15.10 1.90
N ILE A 27 6.49 -14.00 1.49
CA ILE A 27 5.97 -12.98 2.40
C ILE A 27 4.76 -13.48 3.19
N VAL A 28 3.86 -14.21 2.54
CA VAL A 28 2.69 -14.79 3.20
C VAL A 28 3.12 -15.83 4.23
N SER A 29 4.09 -16.69 3.87
CA SER A 29 4.67 -17.64 4.82
C SER A 29 5.36 -16.94 5.99
N LEU A 30 6.06 -15.82 5.76
CA LEU A 30 6.64 -15.01 6.83
C LEU A 30 5.55 -14.44 7.75
N THR A 31 4.48 -13.89 7.17
CA THR A 31 3.37 -13.28 7.92
C THR A 31 2.59 -14.30 8.77
N ASP A 32 2.32 -15.48 8.18
CA ASP A 32 1.65 -16.59 8.84
C ASP A 32 2.54 -17.22 9.90
N PHE A 33 3.85 -17.34 9.63
CA PHE A 33 4.82 -17.86 10.58
C PHE A 33 5.01 -16.92 11.77
N LEU A 34 5.15 -15.61 11.54
CA LEU A 34 5.23 -14.62 12.62
C LEU A 34 3.97 -14.62 13.49
N SER A 35 2.80 -14.80 12.88
CA SER A 35 1.54 -14.94 13.61
C SER A 35 1.50 -16.17 14.51
N ARG A 36 2.16 -17.27 14.12
CA ARG A 36 2.28 -18.52 14.90
C ARG A 36 3.43 -18.51 15.92
N VAL A 37 4.55 -17.87 15.59
CA VAL A 37 5.75 -17.78 16.46
C VAL A 37 5.53 -16.89 17.66
N VAL A 38 4.73 -15.83 17.56
CA VAL A 38 4.31 -15.06 18.75
C VAL A 38 3.54 -15.95 19.73
N THR A 39 2.92 -17.04 19.25
CA THR A 39 2.14 -17.99 20.07
C THR A 39 2.94 -19.17 20.59
N GLN A 40 4.11 -19.49 20.00
CA GLN A 40 4.93 -20.66 20.36
C GLN A 40 6.38 -20.23 20.62
N ARG A 41 6.90 -20.53 21.82
CA ARG A 41 8.28 -20.21 22.25
C ARG A 41 9.28 -20.34 21.09
N MET A 42 9.93 -19.20 20.82
CA MET A 42 10.69 -18.87 19.62
C MET A 42 11.78 -19.88 19.27
N GLN A 43 11.70 -20.48 18.08
CA GLN A 43 12.88 -21.03 17.40
C GLN A 43 13.59 -19.89 16.65
N LYS A 44 14.56 -19.22 17.31
CA LYS A 44 15.30 -18.08 16.75
C LYS A 44 15.88 -18.36 15.35
N ALA A 45 16.34 -19.59 15.08
CA ALA A 45 16.88 -19.97 13.77
C ALA A 45 15.85 -19.83 12.63
N ALA A 46 14.64 -20.34 12.83
CA ALA A 46 13.59 -20.26 11.82
C ALA A 46 13.09 -18.82 11.58
N ILE A 47 13.06 -17.99 12.62
CA ILE A 47 12.75 -16.56 12.47
C ILE A 47 13.86 -15.87 11.67
N ARG A 48 15.13 -16.19 11.94
CA ARG A 48 16.27 -15.62 11.21
C ARG A 48 16.24 -15.99 9.72
N ASP A 49 16.00 -17.26 9.40
CA ASP A 49 15.93 -17.70 8.00
C ASP A 49 14.82 -16.98 7.23
N LEU A 50 13.69 -16.73 7.88
CA LEU A 50 12.59 -16.00 7.26
C LEU A 50 12.85 -14.49 7.16
N LEU A 51 13.55 -13.89 8.14
CA LEU A 51 13.99 -12.50 8.07
C LEU A 51 15.09 -12.29 7.02
N ASN A 52 15.92 -13.29 6.75
CA ASN A 52 16.92 -13.25 5.69
C ASN A 52 16.31 -13.16 4.28
N HIS A 53 14.99 -13.28 4.12
CA HIS A 53 14.27 -12.90 2.90
C HIS A 53 14.05 -11.38 2.77
N GLU A 54 14.85 -10.56 3.46
CA GLU A 54 14.85 -9.09 3.42
C GLU A 54 14.77 -8.53 2.01
N GLU A 55 15.58 -9.06 1.08
CA GLU A 55 15.59 -8.61 -0.32
C GLU A 55 14.24 -8.84 -1.01
N ALA A 56 13.51 -9.91 -0.67
CA ALA A 56 12.18 -10.15 -1.23
C ALA A 56 11.13 -9.17 -0.68
N ILE A 57 11.21 -8.83 0.60
CA ILE A 57 10.30 -7.89 1.26
C ILE A 57 10.54 -6.47 0.74
N ILE A 58 11.79 -6.03 0.69
CA ILE A 58 12.20 -4.73 0.15
C ILE A 58 11.75 -4.62 -1.30
N ASN A 59 12.09 -5.59 -2.16
CA ASN A 59 11.68 -5.56 -3.57
C ASN A 59 10.17 -5.48 -3.77
N ILE A 60 9.38 -6.18 -2.94
CA ILE A 60 7.92 -6.15 -3.03
C ILE A 60 7.35 -4.82 -2.54
N THR A 61 7.85 -4.33 -1.41
CA THR A 61 7.42 -3.05 -0.83
C THR A 61 7.77 -1.87 -1.73
N ASP A 62 8.96 -1.88 -2.35
CA ASP A 62 9.36 -0.89 -3.34
C ASP A 62 8.50 -0.98 -4.60
N ALA A 63 8.26 -2.18 -5.14
CA ALA A 63 7.37 -2.34 -6.29
C ALA A 63 5.95 -1.80 -6.02
N LEU A 64 5.40 -2.04 -4.82
CA LEU A 64 4.11 -1.51 -4.40
C LEU A 64 4.12 0.01 -4.27
N LYS A 65 5.18 0.58 -3.71
CA LYS A 65 5.37 2.02 -3.56
C LYS A 65 5.50 2.70 -4.94
N ASP A 66 6.25 2.08 -5.85
CA ASP A 66 6.41 2.53 -7.23
C ASP A 66 5.08 2.46 -7.98
N TYR A 67 4.31 1.37 -7.83
CA TYR A 67 2.98 1.29 -8.43
C TYR A 67 2.06 2.39 -7.93
N ALA A 68 1.98 2.58 -6.61
CA ALA A 68 1.14 3.59 -5.99
C ALA A 68 1.55 5.02 -6.43
N THR A 69 2.86 5.29 -6.52
CA THR A 69 3.40 6.62 -6.79
C THR A 69 3.47 6.96 -8.28
N LEU A 70 3.95 6.03 -9.12
CA LEU A 70 4.17 6.29 -10.54
C LEU A 70 2.91 6.11 -11.37
N ASN A 71 2.04 5.15 -11.00
CA ASN A 71 0.88 4.82 -11.82
C ASN A 71 -0.39 5.40 -11.23
N TYR A 72 -0.73 4.99 -10.02
CA TYR A 72 -2.03 5.37 -9.46
C TYR A 72 -2.11 6.87 -9.15
N ARG A 73 -1.06 7.45 -8.55
CA ARG A 73 -0.99 8.90 -8.34
C ARG A 73 -0.89 9.70 -9.65
N SER A 74 -0.25 9.18 -10.70
CA SER A 74 -0.26 9.85 -12.02
C SER A 74 -1.67 9.85 -12.61
N TRP A 75 -2.38 8.73 -12.53
CA TRP A 75 -3.76 8.63 -12.97
C TRP A 75 -4.69 9.59 -12.22
N LEU A 76 -4.59 9.68 -10.88
CA LEU A 76 -5.35 10.65 -10.08
C LEU A 76 -5.03 12.11 -10.46
N LYS A 77 -3.77 12.41 -10.83
CA LYS A 77 -3.39 13.75 -11.32
C LYS A 77 -4.02 14.06 -12.68
N ASP A 78 -4.06 13.08 -13.58
CA ASP A 78 -4.71 13.23 -14.88
C ASP A 78 -6.22 13.46 -14.71
N GLU A 79 -6.88 12.67 -13.86
CA GLU A 79 -8.31 12.82 -13.53
C GLU A 79 -8.60 14.21 -12.91
N LYS A 80 -7.75 14.68 -12.00
CA LYS A 80 -7.85 16.04 -11.44
C LYS A 80 -7.69 17.12 -12.51
N ARG A 81 -6.78 16.92 -13.48
CA ARG A 81 -6.60 17.85 -14.60
C ARG A 81 -7.84 17.91 -15.49
N GLU A 82 -8.48 16.77 -15.75
CA GLU A 82 -9.71 16.70 -16.54
C GLU A 82 -10.86 17.45 -15.87
N ILE A 83 -11.04 17.31 -14.56
CA ILE A 83 -12.05 18.07 -13.80
C ILE A 83 -11.85 19.58 -13.98
N ILE A 84 -10.60 20.08 -13.90
CA ILE A 84 -10.31 21.51 -14.08
C ILE A 84 -10.76 21.99 -15.47
N VAL A 85 -10.52 21.18 -16.51
CA VAL A 85 -10.93 21.50 -17.89
C VAL A 85 -12.45 21.51 -18.01
N LEU A 86 -13.13 20.49 -17.48
CA LEU A 86 -14.60 20.40 -17.53
C LEU A 86 -15.28 21.56 -16.78
N ARG A 87 -14.77 21.92 -15.60
CA ARG A 87 -15.28 23.08 -14.84
C ARG A 87 -15.06 24.40 -15.58
N LYS A 88 -13.95 24.54 -16.32
CA LYS A 88 -13.72 25.71 -17.17
C LYS A 88 -14.74 25.77 -18.31
N SER A 89 -14.98 24.67 -19.00
CA SER A 89 -16.00 24.60 -20.07
C SER A 89 -17.42 24.87 -19.55
N LEU A 90 -17.75 24.38 -18.35
CA LEU A 90 -19.05 24.65 -17.72
C LEU A 90 -19.30 26.14 -17.45
N LYS A 91 -18.25 26.93 -17.14
CA LYS A 91 -18.39 28.39 -16.98
C LYS A 91 -18.79 29.09 -18.27
N ASP A 92 -18.37 28.56 -19.42
CA ASP A 92 -18.76 29.11 -20.72
C ASP A 92 -20.23 28.75 -21.04
N THR A 93 -20.65 27.52 -20.75
CA THR A 93 -22.04 27.04 -20.93
C THR A 93 -23.03 27.64 -19.92
N ALA A 94 -22.57 28.07 -18.74
CA ALA A 94 -23.43 28.69 -17.72
C ALA A 94 -24.14 29.97 -18.21
N LYS A 95 -23.62 30.60 -19.28
CA LYS A 95 -24.26 31.76 -19.93
C LYS A 95 -25.56 31.42 -20.65
N THR A 96 -25.69 30.19 -21.15
CA THR A 96 -26.86 29.71 -21.88
C THR A 96 -27.73 28.79 -21.05
N GLU A 97 -27.12 27.94 -20.21
CA GLU A 97 -27.82 26.93 -19.40
C GLU A 97 -27.33 26.93 -17.94
N PRO A 98 -27.71 27.94 -17.14
CA PRO A 98 -27.16 28.14 -15.79
C PRO A 98 -27.54 27.03 -14.81
N LEU A 99 -28.78 26.50 -14.86
CA LEU A 99 -29.22 25.46 -13.94
C LEU A 99 -28.52 24.12 -14.19
N ALA A 100 -28.43 23.70 -15.46
CA ALA A 100 -27.71 22.49 -15.84
C ALA A 100 -26.21 22.61 -15.51
N SER A 101 -25.62 23.78 -15.77
CA SER A 101 -24.21 24.04 -15.48
C SER A 101 -23.91 23.98 -13.97
N ASN A 102 -24.79 24.54 -13.13
CA ASN A 102 -24.66 24.47 -11.68
C ASN A 102 -24.79 23.03 -11.15
N TYR A 103 -25.74 22.25 -11.67
CA TYR A 103 -25.88 20.85 -11.30
C TYR A 103 -24.61 20.06 -11.63
N LEU A 104 -24.08 20.20 -12.84
CA LEU A 104 -22.84 19.54 -13.26
C LEU A 104 -21.62 20.01 -12.45
N ASP A 105 -21.52 21.29 -12.09
CA ASP A 105 -20.44 21.79 -11.21
C ASP A 105 -20.49 21.15 -9.81
N THR A 106 -21.69 20.92 -9.25
CA THR A 106 -21.82 20.20 -7.96
C THR A 106 -21.41 18.72 -8.05
N LEU A 107 -21.68 18.07 -9.18
CA LEU A 107 -21.21 16.70 -9.42
C LEU A 107 -19.69 16.67 -9.53
N LEU A 108 -19.09 17.55 -10.34
CA LEU A 108 -17.65 17.65 -10.48
C LEU A 108 -16.94 17.99 -9.16
N LEU A 109 -17.55 18.82 -8.30
CA LEU A 109 -17.01 19.10 -6.97
C LEU A 109 -17.03 17.85 -6.07
N THR A 110 -18.05 17.01 -6.21
CA THR A 110 -18.11 15.72 -5.51
C THR A 110 -17.01 14.79 -5.98
N GLU A 111 -16.81 14.69 -7.30
CA GLU A 111 -15.73 13.88 -7.89
C GLU A 111 -14.34 14.39 -7.47
N GLU A 112 -14.11 15.70 -7.47
CA GLU A 112 -12.86 16.31 -7.02
C GLU A 112 -12.53 15.91 -5.58
N LYS A 113 -13.53 15.94 -4.68
CA LYS A 113 -13.35 15.50 -3.29
C LYS A 113 -13.04 14.00 -3.19
N GLN A 114 -13.63 13.16 -4.04
CA GLN A 114 -13.34 11.73 -4.05
C GLN A 114 -11.90 11.46 -4.51
N ILE A 115 -11.42 12.17 -5.55
CA ILE A 115 -10.04 12.07 -6.02
C ILE A 115 -9.06 12.48 -4.91
N GLU A 116 -9.34 13.58 -4.20
CA GLU A 116 -8.51 14.02 -3.07
C GLU A 116 -8.51 13.03 -1.91
N ALA A 117 -9.65 12.37 -1.63
CA ALA A 117 -9.71 11.30 -0.64
C ALA A 117 -8.86 10.09 -1.07
N ARG A 118 -8.92 9.71 -2.35
CA ARG A 118 -8.08 8.62 -2.91
C ARG A 118 -6.59 8.95 -2.84
N ASP A 119 -6.16 10.18 -3.15
CA ASP A 119 -4.75 10.56 -3.06
C ASP A 119 -4.22 10.50 -1.61
N LYS A 120 -5.05 10.87 -0.61
CA LYS A 120 -4.70 10.70 0.81
C LYS A 120 -4.56 9.22 1.23
N LEU A 121 -5.37 8.33 0.64
CA LEU A 121 -5.23 6.89 0.88
C LEU A 121 -3.90 6.37 0.30
N VAL A 122 -3.46 6.89 -0.85
CA VAL A 122 -2.14 6.59 -1.43
C VAL A 122 -1.01 7.03 -0.50
N ASP A 123 -1.08 8.24 0.06
CA ASP A 123 -0.08 8.68 1.05
C ASP A 123 -0.04 7.78 2.28
N THR A 124 -1.22 7.42 2.79
CA THR A 124 -1.33 6.54 3.96
C THR A 124 -0.74 5.16 3.67
N PHE A 125 -0.98 4.64 2.47
CA PHE A 125 -0.42 3.39 1.99
C PHE A 125 1.12 3.45 1.89
N VAL A 126 1.67 4.46 1.22
CA VAL A 126 3.13 4.64 1.07
C VAL A 126 3.82 4.75 2.44
N ASN A 127 3.23 5.51 3.36
CA ASN A 127 3.74 5.63 4.74
C ASN A 127 3.70 4.29 5.49
N ALA A 128 2.68 3.45 5.26
CA ALA A 128 2.60 2.12 5.86
C ALA A 128 3.68 1.18 5.30
N VAL A 129 3.99 1.29 4.01
CA VAL A 129 5.10 0.57 3.37
C VAL A 129 6.44 0.96 4.02
N ASP A 130 6.71 2.26 4.17
CA ASP A 130 7.96 2.76 4.76
C ASP A 130 8.13 2.31 6.22
N LYS A 131 7.04 2.32 7.01
CA LYS A 131 7.05 1.81 8.39
C LYS A 131 7.35 0.32 8.46
N LEU A 132 6.77 -0.47 7.54
CA LEU A 132 7.04 -1.90 7.47
C LEU A 132 8.50 -2.19 7.14
N GLN A 133 9.07 -1.50 6.14
CA GLN A 133 10.48 -1.63 5.77
C GLN A 133 11.41 -1.28 6.94
N LYS A 134 11.14 -0.15 7.62
CA LYS A 134 11.91 0.27 8.79
C LYS A 134 11.85 -0.76 9.92
N SER A 135 10.65 -1.23 10.26
CA SER A 135 10.46 -2.27 11.28
C SER A 135 11.17 -3.57 10.91
N HIS A 136 11.16 -3.94 9.63
CA HIS A 136 11.88 -5.12 9.13
C HIS A 136 13.39 -5.00 9.36
N SER A 137 14.00 -3.91 8.89
CA SER A 137 15.45 -3.70 9.01
C SER A 137 15.90 -3.53 10.46
N GLU A 138 15.09 -2.91 11.32
CA GLU A 138 15.36 -2.83 12.76
C GLU A 138 15.34 -4.21 13.42
N LEU A 139 14.35 -5.04 13.09
CA LEU A 139 14.24 -6.41 13.60
C LEU A 139 15.43 -7.27 13.15
N LEU A 140 15.87 -7.14 11.90
CA LEU A 140 17.01 -7.90 11.36
C LEU A 140 18.34 -7.45 11.97
N LYS A 141 18.59 -6.14 12.06
CA LYS A 141 19.82 -5.59 12.68
C LYS A 141 19.96 -6.00 14.13
N ASN A 142 18.86 -5.95 14.87
CA ASN A 142 18.90 -6.19 16.31
C ASN A 142 18.70 -7.68 16.65
N PHE A 143 18.30 -8.54 15.72
CA PHE A 143 17.90 -9.93 15.98
C PHE A 143 18.83 -10.74 16.91
N ASN A 144 20.14 -10.50 16.84
CA ASN A 144 21.15 -11.20 17.65
C ASN A 144 21.52 -10.50 18.96
N THR A 145 21.16 -9.23 19.11
CA THR A 145 21.57 -8.36 20.23
C THR A 145 20.43 -8.07 21.21
N ILE A 146 19.16 -8.23 20.81
CA ILE A 146 18.00 -8.06 21.69
C ILE A 146 17.73 -9.31 22.54
N ASP A 147 17.36 -9.06 23.80
CA ASP A 147 16.86 -10.08 24.70
C ASP A 147 15.55 -10.69 24.15
N ALA A 148 15.23 -11.92 24.57
CA ALA A 148 14.07 -12.65 24.09
C ALA A 148 12.76 -11.89 24.29
N LYS A 149 12.62 -11.12 25.38
CA LYS A 149 11.43 -10.32 25.66
C LYS A 149 11.26 -9.15 24.68
N ASP A 150 12.34 -8.43 24.39
CA ASP A 150 12.32 -7.30 23.45
C ASP A 150 12.15 -7.78 22.01
N LEU A 151 12.74 -8.94 21.66
CA LEU A 151 12.52 -9.57 20.36
C LEU A 151 11.05 -9.95 20.14
N VAL A 152 10.34 -10.43 21.16
CA VAL A 152 8.88 -10.66 21.06
C VAL A 152 8.13 -9.36 20.78
N THR A 153 8.48 -8.27 21.47
CA THR A 153 7.86 -6.95 21.24
C THR A 153 8.06 -6.49 19.80
N HIS A 154 9.28 -6.55 19.28
CA HIS A 154 9.56 -6.16 17.89
C HIS A 154 8.84 -7.04 16.86
N LEU A 155 8.66 -8.34 17.13
CA LEU A 155 7.89 -9.24 16.26
C LEU A 155 6.39 -8.90 16.26
N ILE A 156 5.85 -8.49 17.42
CA ILE A 156 4.46 -8.02 17.54
C ILE A 156 4.27 -6.71 16.77
N ASP A 157 5.19 -5.76 16.90
CA ASP A 157 5.14 -4.49 16.18
C ASP A 157 5.20 -4.71 14.67
N TYR A 158 6.11 -5.55 14.21
CA TYR A 158 6.21 -5.92 12.80
C TYR A 158 4.90 -6.56 12.28
N LYS A 159 4.29 -7.48 13.03
CA LYS A 159 2.99 -8.06 12.69
C LYS A 159 1.89 -7.00 12.59
N ASN A 160 1.91 -6.02 13.48
CA ASN A 160 0.94 -4.92 13.48
C ASN A 160 1.12 -4.04 12.22
N GLU A 161 2.36 -3.74 11.82
CA GLU A 161 2.62 -2.98 10.59
C GLU A 161 2.19 -3.74 9.32
N VAL A 162 2.42 -5.06 9.25
CA VAL A 162 1.90 -5.89 8.15
C VAL A 162 0.36 -5.86 8.10
N SER A 163 -0.29 -5.95 9.26
CA SER A 163 -1.75 -5.92 9.35
C SER A 163 -2.32 -4.56 8.93
N LYS A 164 -1.65 -3.46 9.30
CA LYS A 164 -2.00 -2.11 8.85
C LYS A 164 -1.83 -1.96 7.34
N LEU A 165 -0.70 -2.41 6.79
CA LEU A 165 -0.45 -2.37 5.34
C LEU A 165 -1.53 -3.13 4.58
N ARG A 166 -1.95 -4.30 5.07
CA ARG A 166 -3.05 -5.08 4.47
C ARG A 166 -4.35 -4.29 4.43
N LYS A 167 -4.70 -3.63 5.54
CA LYS A 167 -5.92 -2.82 5.62
C LYS A 167 -5.85 -1.65 4.64
N GLN A 168 -4.73 -0.93 4.62
CA GLN A 168 -4.53 0.20 3.70
C GLN A 168 -4.56 -0.24 2.24
N MET A 169 -4.02 -1.40 1.91
CA MET A 169 -4.09 -1.94 0.56
C MET A 169 -5.53 -2.21 0.09
N SER A 170 -6.40 -2.75 0.96
CA SER A 170 -7.81 -2.96 0.61
C SER A 170 -8.65 -1.68 0.57
N GLU A 171 -8.18 -0.62 1.22
CA GLU A 171 -8.85 0.69 1.22
C GLU A 171 -8.42 1.54 0.02
N ALA A 172 -7.16 1.39 -0.42
CA ALA A 172 -6.60 2.17 -1.53
C ALA A 172 -6.88 1.55 -2.93
N PHE A 173 -7.08 0.23 -3.03
CA PHE A 173 -7.22 -0.54 -4.27
C PHE A 173 -8.31 -1.60 -4.17
#